data_AF-A0A6C8GI40-F1
#
_entry.id   AF-A0A6C8GI40-F1
#
_cell.length_a   1.000
_cell.length_b   1.000
_cell.length_c   1.000
_cell.angle_alpha   90.00
_cell.angle_beta   90.00
_cell.angle_gamma   90.00
#
_symmetry.space_group_name_H-M   'P 1'
#
loop_
_entity.id
_entity.type
_entity.pdbx_description
1 polymer ?
#
loop_
_entity_poly.entity_id
_entity_poly.type
_entity_poly.pdbx_seq_one_letter_code
_entity_poly.pdbx_strand_id
1 'polypeptide(L)'
;MIPLTFVMLGLTFFSASMWTGGTLGTGLSYNDFFLAVFFGNLLLGIYTAFLGYIGAKTGLSTHLLARYSFGVKGSWLPSLLLGGTQVGWFGVGVAMFAIPVSKATGIDANILIAVSGLLMTLTIFFGISALTILSIIAVPAIVILGSYSVWLAVSGVGGLEHLKTIVPQTPLDFSSARWRWWWARLS
;
A
#
# COMPACT_ATOMS: atom_id res chain seq x y z
N MET A 1 21.53 -3.91 0.06
CA MET A 1 20.40 -4.77 0.45
C MET A 1 19.56 -4.15 1.56
N ILE A 2 20.13 -3.76 2.71
CA ILE A 2 19.36 -3.21 3.87
C ILE A 2 18.50 -1.96 3.53
N PRO A 3 19.00 -0.92 2.83
CA PRO A 3 18.19 0.26 2.49
C PRO A 3 16.95 -0.08 1.66
N LEU A 4 17.12 -0.97 0.68
CA LEU A 4 16.03 -1.41 -0.20
C LEU A 4 14.94 -2.14 0.60
N THR A 5 15.31 -2.94 1.60
CA THR A 5 14.35 -3.61 2.48
C THR A 5 13.49 -2.60 3.23
N PHE A 6 14.08 -1.57 3.83
CA PHE A 6 13.31 -0.55 4.56
C PHE A 6 12.41 0.26 3.63
N VAL A 7 12.87 0.61 2.43
CA VAL A 7 12.05 1.30 1.43
C VAL A 7 10.86 0.42 1.00
N MET A 8 11.07 -0.87 0.75
CA MET A 8 10.01 -1.83 0.39
C MET A 8 9.03 -2.07 1.54
N LEU A 9 9.52 -2.12 2.79
CA LEU A 9 8.68 -2.18 3.98
C LEU A 9 7.86 -0.90 4.16
N GLY A 10 8.44 0.28 3.90
CA GLY A 10 7.72 1.54 3.88
C GLY A 10 6.56 1.53 2.88
N LEU A 11 6.80 1.02 1.67
CA LEU A 11 5.76 0.81 0.66
C LEU A 11 4.67 -0.20 1.12
N THR A 12 5.05 -1.18 1.94
CA THR A 12 4.11 -2.14 2.54
C THR A 12 3.17 -1.49 3.55
N PHE A 13 3.62 -0.46 4.26
CA PHE A 13 2.82 0.34 5.21
C PHE A 13 2.10 1.52 4.54
N PHE A 14 1.94 1.48 3.22
CA PHE A 14 1.20 2.50 2.50
C PHE A 14 -0.26 2.57 2.99
N SER A 15 -0.72 3.80 3.26
CA SER A 15 -2.00 4.04 3.93
C SER A 15 -3.18 3.38 3.20
N ALA A 16 -3.17 3.33 1.86
CA ALA A 16 -4.24 2.69 1.10
C ALA A 16 -4.29 1.17 1.30
N SER A 17 -3.13 0.51 1.40
CA SER A 17 -3.06 -0.90 1.75
C SER A 17 -3.60 -1.14 3.17
N MET A 18 -3.27 -0.24 4.11
CA MET A 18 -3.79 -0.31 5.49
C MET A 18 -5.31 -0.13 5.54
N TRP A 19 -5.88 0.83 4.79
CA TRP A 19 -7.33 1.01 4.71
C TRP A 19 -8.01 -0.22 4.11
N THR A 20 -7.47 -0.77 3.02
CA THR A 20 -8.01 -2.00 2.43
C THR A 20 -7.99 -3.14 3.46
N GLY A 21 -6.92 -3.26 4.25
CA GLY A 21 -6.82 -4.24 5.34
C GLY A 21 -7.88 -4.04 6.41
N GLY A 22 -8.11 -2.81 6.87
CA GLY A 22 -9.18 -2.50 7.82
C GLY A 22 -10.57 -2.84 7.27
N THR A 23 -10.82 -2.53 5.99
CA THR A 23 -12.10 -2.84 5.32
C THR A 23 -12.34 -4.34 5.23
N LEU A 24 -11.30 -5.11 4.91
CA LEU A 24 -11.35 -6.57 4.92
C LEU A 24 -11.59 -7.11 6.33
N GLY A 25 -10.93 -6.54 7.34
CA GLY A 25 -11.06 -6.95 8.74
C GLY A 25 -12.47 -6.74 9.31
N THR A 26 -13.21 -5.75 8.81
CA THR A 26 -14.62 -5.52 9.18
C THR A 26 -15.62 -6.30 8.33
N GLY A 27 -15.19 -6.83 7.18
CA GLY A 27 -16.06 -7.45 6.18
C GLY A 27 -15.94 -8.97 6.08
N LEU A 28 -14.90 -9.57 6.64
CA LEU A 28 -14.66 -11.01 6.63
C LEU A 28 -14.65 -11.59 8.06
N SER A 29 -14.97 -12.88 8.17
CA SER A 29 -14.74 -13.63 9.41
C SER A 29 -13.24 -13.66 9.73
N TYR A 30 -12.88 -13.94 10.99
CA TYR A 30 -11.47 -14.03 11.41
C TYR A 30 -10.64 -14.94 10.49
N ASN A 31 -11.11 -16.17 10.27
CA ASN A 31 -10.38 -17.15 9.45
C ASN A 31 -10.31 -16.72 7.98
N ASP A 32 -11.41 -16.22 7.42
CA ASP A 32 -11.45 -15.77 6.02
C ASP A 32 -10.55 -14.54 5.80
N PHE A 33 -10.46 -13.64 6.78
CA PHE A 33 -9.53 -12.52 6.73
C PHE A 33 -8.08 -12.99 6.59
N PHE A 34 -7.63 -13.90 7.47
CA PHE A 34 -6.26 -14.44 7.42
C PHE A 34 -5.99 -15.19 6.11
N LEU A 35 -6.93 -16.01 5.65
CA LEU A 35 -6.78 -16.72 4.37
C LEU A 35 -6.73 -15.76 3.18
N ALA A 36 -7.58 -14.73 3.15
CA ALA A 36 -7.58 -13.73 2.08
C ALA A 36 -6.25 -12.97 2.02
N VAL A 37 -5.74 -12.54 3.18
CA VAL A 37 -4.44 -11.87 3.29
C VAL A 37 -3.30 -12.81 2.90
N PHE A 38 -3.30 -14.05 3.39
CA PHE A 38 -2.24 -15.02 3.10
C PHE A 38 -2.18 -15.36 1.61
N PHE A 39 -3.29 -15.81 1.00
CA PHE A 39 -3.32 -16.16 -0.41
C PHE A 39 -3.10 -14.95 -1.33
N GLY A 40 -3.60 -13.78 -0.96
CA GLY A 40 -3.36 -12.56 -1.71
C GLY A 40 -1.89 -12.15 -1.71
N ASN A 41 -1.20 -12.19 -0.57
CA ASN A 41 0.23 -11.89 -0.51
C ASN A 41 1.08 -13.01 -1.15
N LEU A 42 0.67 -14.28 -1.05
CA LEU A 42 1.38 -15.38 -1.70
C LEU A 42 1.36 -15.25 -3.22
N LEU A 43 0.18 -14.99 -3.80
CA LEU A 43 0.03 -14.76 -5.24
C LEU A 43 0.86 -13.55 -5.69
N LEU A 44 0.81 -12.46 -4.92
CA LEU A 44 1.59 -11.26 -5.19
C LEU A 44 3.10 -11.50 -5.09
N GLY A 45 3.55 -12.24 -4.08
CA GLY A 45 4.96 -12.58 -3.87
C GLY A 45 5.50 -13.42 -5.02
N ILE A 46 4.73 -14.40 -5.48
CA ILE A 46 5.09 -15.21 -6.66
C ILE A 46 5.20 -14.32 -7.90
N TYR A 47 4.19 -13.48 -8.15
CA TYR A 47 4.17 -12.56 -9.29
C TYR A 47 5.36 -11.59 -9.29
N THR A 48 5.62 -10.93 -8.16
CA THR A 48 6.72 -9.97 -8.02
C THR A 48 8.09 -10.65 -8.05
N ALA A 49 8.21 -11.89 -7.56
CA ALA A 49 9.45 -12.68 -7.67
C ALA A 49 9.80 -12.99 -9.13
N PHE A 50 8.83 -13.37 -9.96
CA PHE A 50 9.05 -13.59 -11.39
C PHE A 50 9.48 -12.31 -12.11
N LEU A 51 8.78 -11.19 -11.85
CA LEU A 51 9.15 -9.90 -12.43
C LEU A 51 10.54 -9.43 -11.96
N GLY A 52 10.84 -9.58 -10.67
CA GLY A 52 12.13 -9.25 -10.09
C GLY A 52 13.25 -10.10 -10.68
N TYR A 53 13.01 -11.39 -10.90
CA TYR A 53 13.95 -12.29 -11.56
C TYR A 53 14.23 -11.87 -13.01
N ILE A 54 13.19 -11.57 -13.80
CA ILE A 54 13.34 -11.10 -15.19
C ILE A 54 14.10 -9.77 -15.23
N GLY A 55 13.75 -8.80 -14.37
CA GLY A 55 14.43 -7.51 -14.28
C GLY A 55 15.90 -7.66 -13.89
N ALA A 56 16.21 -8.48 -12.89
CA ALA A 56 17.57 -8.75 -12.46
C ALA A 56 18.41 -9.46 -13.52
N LYS A 57 17.82 -10.40 -14.27
CA LYS A 57 18.51 -11.13 -15.35
C LYS A 57 18.75 -10.28 -16.59
N THR A 58 17.80 -9.42 -16.96
CA THR A 58 17.88 -8.62 -18.18
C THR A 58 18.61 -7.30 -17.98
N GLY A 59 18.63 -6.75 -16.75
CA GLY A 59 19.15 -5.41 -16.46
C GLY A 59 18.31 -4.29 -17.07
N LEU A 60 17.13 -4.61 -17.61
CA LEU A 60 16.24 -3.68 -18.29
C LEU A 60 15.19 -3.14 -17.32
N SER A 61 14.85 -1.85 -17.47
CA SER A 61 13.70 -1.28 -16.78
C SER A 61 12.39 -1.85 -17.34
N THR A 62 11.31 -1.81 -16.55
CA THR A 62 9.98 -2.25 -17.00
C THR A 62 9.55 -1.56 -18.30
N HIS A 63 9.90 -0.29 -18.47
CA HIS A 63 9.61 0.47 -19.68
C HIS A 63 10.41 -0.05 -20.90
N LEU A 64 11.66 -0.48 -20.70
CA LEU A 64 12.45 -1.08 -21.76
C LEU A 64 11.92 -2.47 -22.12
N LEU A 65 11.55 -3.28 -21.14
CA LEU A 65 10.91 -4.58 -21.37
C LEU A 65 9.61 -4.42 -22.17
N ALA A 66 8.78 -3.43 -21.85
CA ALA A 66 7.58 -3.12 -22.63
C ALA A 66 7.90 -2.74 -24.08
N ARG A 67 8.99 -1.98 -24.30
CA ARG A 67 9.48 -1.62 -25.65
C ARG A 67 10.01 -2.82 -26.43
N TYR A 68 10.64 -3.78 -25.76
CA TYR A 68 11.07 -5.04 -26.40
C TYR A 68 9.88 -5.91 -26.79
N SER A 69 8.86 -6.03 -25.93
CA SER A 69 7.69 -6.88 -26.21
C SER A 69 6.69 -6.28 -27.20
N PHE A 70 6.44 -4.97 -27.12
CA PHE A 70 5.39 -4.30 -27.92
C PHE A 70 5.94 -3.37 -29.01
N GLY A 71 7.26 -3.24 -29.12
CA GLY A 71 7.92 -2.29 -30.02
C GLY A 71 7.80 -0.84 -29.55
N VAL A 72 8.43 0.08 -30.30
CA VAL A 72 8.56 1.50 -29.91
C VAL A 72 7.22 2.23 -29.83
N LYS A 73 6.32 1.98 -30.79
CA LYS A 73 4.97 2.60 -30.80
C LYS A 73 3.99 1.85 -29.90
N GLY A 74 4.08 0.52 -29.81
CA GLY A 74 3.19 -0.28 -28.97
C GLY A 74 3.46 -0.15 -27.48
N SER A 75 4.69 0.17 -27.06
CA SER A 75 5.01 0.37 -25.64
C SER A 75 4.36 1.60 -25.00
N TRP A 76 3.82 2.51 -25.80
CA TRP A 76 3.21 3.75 -25.28
C TRP A 76 2.00 3.46 -24.38
N LEU A 77 1.18 2.48 -24.74
CA LEU A 77 0.01 2.10 -23.96
C LEU A 77 0.39 1.47 -22.60
N PRO A 78 1.24 0.42 -22.52
CA PRO A 78 1.73 -0.09 -21.25
C PRO A 78 2.42 0.97 -20.39
N SER A 79 3.25 1.83 -20.99
CA SER A 79 3.95 2.89 -20.24
C SER A 79 3.00 3.96 -19.70
N LEU A 80 1.97 4.34 -20.47
CA LEU A 80 0.95 5.29 -20.04
C LEU A 80 0.08 4.71 -18.92
N LEU A 81 -0.28 3.43 -19.00
CA LEU A 81 -1.00 2.74 -17.92
C LEU A 81 -0.16 2.71 -16.65
N LEU A 82 1.11 2.27 -16.74
CA LEU A 82 2.01 2.22 -15.59
C LEU A 82 2.20 3.61 -14.96
N GLY A 83 2.50 4.64 -15.76
CA GLY A 83 2.67 6.00 -15.27
C GLY A 83 1.37 6.61 -14.72
N GLY A 84 0.26 6.42 -15.43
CA GLY A 84 -1.06 6.92 -15.03
C GLY A 84 -1.54 6.33 -13.71
N THR A 85 -1.31 5.04 -13.49
CA THR A 85 -1.60 4.39 -12.19
C THR A 85 -0.80 5.04 -11.05
N GLN A 86 0.49 5.32 -11.26
CA GLN A 86 1.31 5.98 -10.23
C GLN A 86 0.81 7.40 -9.90
N VAL A 87 0.36 8.16 -10.91
CA VAL A 87 -0.24 9.48 -10.68
C VAL A 87 -1.56 9.38 -9.92
N GLY A 88 -2.40 8.40 -10.26
CA GLY A 88 -3.64 8.14 -9.53
C GLY A 88 -3.39 7.83 -8.05
N TRP A 89 -2.42 6.96 -7.76
CA TRP A 89 -2.04 6.61 -6.39
C TRP A 89 -1.38 7.73 -5.62
N PHE A 90 -0.63 8.60 -6.28
CA PHE A 90 -0.13 9.81 -5.67
C PHE A 90 -1.28 10.67 -5.13
N GLY A 91 -2.32 10.91 -5.93
CA GLY A 91 -3.50 11.68 -5.51
C GLY A 91 -4.23 11.04 -4.32
N VAL A 92 -4.44 9.72 -4.35
CA VAL A 92 -5.02 8.97 -3.22
C VAL A 92 -4.15 9.10 -1.97
N GLY A 93 -2.83 8.93 -2.10
CA GLY A 93 -1.89 9.03 -1.00
C GLY A 93 -1.92 10.40 -0.31
N VAL A 94 -1.95 11.48 -1.09
CA VAL A 94 -2.06 12.85 -0.58
C VAL A 94 -3.38 13.06 0.17
N ALA A 95 -4.50 12.59 -0.38
CA ALA A 95 -5.80 12.68 0.29
C ALA A 95 -5.86 11.88 1.59
N MET A 96 -5.24 10.69 1.61
CA MET A 96 -5.17 9.83 2.79
C MET A 96 -4.29 10.40 3.92
N PHE A 97 -3.40 11.33 3.61
CA PHE A 97 -2.70 12.14 4.60
C PHE A 97 -3.55 13.35 5.02
N ALA A 98 -4.08 14.09 4.06
CA ALA A 98 -4.74 15.37 4.31
C ALA A 98 -6.06 15.24 5.10
N ILE A 99 -6.89 14.24 4.81
CA ILE A 99 -8.22 14.09 5.44
C ILE A 99 -8.10 13.83 6.95
N PRO A 100 -7.28 12.87 7.44
CA PRO A 100 -7.10 12.66 8.88
C PRO A 100 -6.46 13.87 9.58
N VAL A 101 -5.47 14.52 8.95
CA VAL A 101 -4.81 15.70 9.52
C VAL A 101 -5.78 16.88 9.62
N SER A 102 -6.62 17.08 8.60
CA SER A 102 -7.70 18.08 8.62
C SER A 102 -8.66 17.84 9.78
N LYS A 103 -9.09 16.59 10.01
CA LYS A 103 -9.94 16.24 11.15
C LYS A 103 -9.28 16.50 12.51
N ALA A 104 -7.97 16.29 12.62
CA ALA A 104 -7.23 16.46 13.87
C ALA A 104 -6.88 17.93 14.18
N THR A 105 -6.66 18.74 13.14
CA THR A 105 -6.17 20.14 13.27
C THR A 105 -7.23 21.19 13.02
N GLY A 106 -8.33 20.84 12.34
CA GLY A 106 -9.35 21.76 11.86
C GLY A 106 -8.97 22.54 10.59
N ILE A 107 -7.78 22.32 10.03
CA ILE A 107 -7.34 22.97 8.79
C ILE A 107 -8.10 22.40 7.59
N ASP A 108 -8.43 23.25 6.61
CA ASP A 108 -9.12 22.82 5.39
C ASP A 108 -8.33 21.73 4.62
N ALA A 109 -9.06 20.69 4.21
CA ALA A 109 -8.46 19.54 3.53
C ALA A 109 -7.87 19.90 2.17
N ASN A 110 -8.44 20.85 1.43
CA ASN A 110 -7.91 21.25 0.12
C ASN A 110 -6.57 21.97 0.25
N ILE A 111 -6.43 22.82 1.28
CA ILE A 111 -5.14 23.45 1.61
C ILE A 111 -4.10 22.39 1.96
N LEU A 112 -4.46 21.44 2.82
CA LEU A 112 -3.58 20.32 3.19
C LEU A 112 -3.18 19.48 1.98
N ILE A 113 -4.11 19.16 1.08
CA ILE A 113 -3.83 18.44 -0.18
C ILE A 113 -2.82 19.21 -1.03
N ALA A 114 -3.06 20.50 -1.26
CA ALA A 114 -2.19 21.32 -2.09
C ALA A 114 -0.77 21.42 -1.50
N VAL A 115 -0.65 21.73 -0.21
CA VAL A 115 0.64 21.92 0.47
C VAL A 115 1.39 20.59 0.58
N SER A 116 0.74 19.52 1.03
CA SER A 116 1.39 18.21 1.19
C SER A 116 1.77 17.59 -0.16
N GLY A 117 0.92 17.71 -1.18
CA GLY A 117 1.25 17.26 -2.54
C GLY A 117 2.46 18.00 -3.11
N LEU A 118 2.54 19.33 -2.90
CA LEU A 118 3.69 20.11 -3.33
C LEU A 118 4.97 19.71 -2.57
N LEU A 119 4.90 19.56 -1.24
CA LEU A 119 6.02 19.11 -0.42
C LEU A 119 6.51 17.70 -0.80
N MET A 120 5.59 16.76 -1.03
CA MET A 120 5.93 15.40 -1.46
C MET A 120 6.59 15.40 -2.84
N THR A 121 6.12 16.24 -3.76
CA THR A 121 6.74 16.42 -5.07
C THR A 121 8.14 17.02 -4.95
N LEU A 122 8.34 18.03 -4.10
CA LEU A 122 9.66 18.62 -3.86
C LEU A 122 10.64 17.65 -3.20
N THR A 123 10.13 16.72 -2.38
CA THR A 123 11.00 15.75 -1.68
C THR A 123 11.74 14.82 -2.64
N ILE A 124 11.20 14.58 -3.84
CA ILE A 124 11.82 13.69 -4.83
C ILE A 124 13.17 14.23 -5.34
N PHE A 125 13.40 15.55 -5.28
CA PHE A 125 14.68 16.16 -5.67
C PHE A 125 15.84 15.74 -4.76
N PHE A 126 15.55 15.27 -3.54
CA PHE A 126 16.56 14.75 -2.60
C PHE A 126 16.87 13.25 -2.82
N GLY A 127 16.22 12.60 -3.79
CA GLY A 127 16.55 11.26 -4.27
C GLY A 127 16.30 10.11 -3.28
N ILE A 128 16.91 8.95 -3.57
CA ILE A 128 16.74 7.69 -2.81
C ILE A 128 17.23 7.80 -1.37
N SER A 129 18.22 8.66 -1.10
CA SER A 129 18.76 8.87 0.25
C SER A 129 17.70 9.43 1.21
N ALA A 130 16.91 10.42 0.76
CA ALA A 130 15.81 10.97 1.55
C ALA A 130 14.72 9.92 1.83
N LEU A 131 14.34 9.14 0.81
CA LEU A 131 13.36 8.06 0.95
C LEU A 131 13.81 6.98 1.93
N THR A 132 15.11 6.66 1.94
CA THR A 132 15.68 5.67 2.85
C THR A 132 15.61 6.15 4.30
N ILE A 133 16.03 7.39 4.57
CA ILE A 133 15.99 7.97 5.92
C ILE A 133 14.54 8.05 6.42
N LEU A 134 13.63 8.53 5.57
CA LEU A 134 12.20 8.58 5.89
C LEU A 134 11.67 7.20 6.27
N SER A 135 12.00 6.16 5.49
CA SER A 135 11.53 4.79 5.73
C SER A 135 12.12 4.19 7.00
N ILE A 136 13.40 4.44 7.31
CA ILE A 136 14.06 3.95 8.53
C ILE A 136 13.39 4.48 9.80
N ILE A 137 12.84 5.70 9.76
CA ILE A 137 12.14 6.31 10.90
C ILE A 137 10.65 5.95 10.89
N ALA A 138 10.01 6.06 9.72
CA ALA A 138 8.57 5.85 9.56
C ALA A 138 8.17 4.39 9.83
N VAL A 139 8.92 3.41 9.35
CA VAL A 139 8.57 1.99 9.50
C VAL A 139 8.48 1.59 10.98
N PRO A 140 9.51 1.83 11.83
CA PRO A 140 9.39 1.57 13.26
C PRO A 140 8.26 2.33 13.95
N ALA A 141 8.07 3.61 13.60
CA ALA A 141 7.00 4.42 14.19
C ALA A 141 5.61 3.84 13.87
N ILE A 142 5.37 3.43 12.62
CA ILE A 142 4.12 2.80 12.20
C ILE A 142 3.94 1.46 12.90
N VAL A 143 4.99 0.64 13.04
CA VAL A 143 4.90 -0.64 13.74
C VAL A 143 4.53 -0.44 15.21
N ILE A 144 5.16 0.51 15.91
CA ILE A 144 4.89 0.79 17.32
C ILE A 144 3.46 1.32 17.50
N LEU A 145 3.09 2.37 16.79
CA LEU A 145 1.77 2.99 16.91
C LEU A 145 0.65 2.07 16.42
N GLY A 146 0.89 1.35 15.32
CA GLY A 146 -0.04 0.37 14.78
C GLY A 146 -0.27 -0.79 15.74
N SER A 147 0.80 -1.34 16.34
CA SER A 147 0.67 -2.42 17.34
C SER A 147 -0.07 -1.94 18.58
N TYR A 148 0.20 -0.72 19.04
CA TYR A 148 -0.54 -0.11 20.15
C TYR A 148 -2.03 0.07 19.82
N SER A 149 -2.35 0.53 18.61
CA SER A 149 -3.74 0.65 18.15
C SER A 149 -4.45 -0.70 18.10
N VAL A 150 -3.78 -1.76 17.63
CA VAL A 150 -4.33 -3.13 17.63
C VAL A 150 -4.56 -3.61 19.06
N TRP A 151 -3.62 -3.38 19.98
CA TRP A 151 -3.76 -3.77 21.38
C TRP A 151 -4.97 -3.09 22.04
N LEU A 152 -5.16 -1.79 21.80
CA LEU A 152 -6.33 -1.04 22.28
C LEU A 152 -7.64 -1.60 21.70
N ALA A 153 -7.65 -1.92 20.40
CA ALA A 153 -8.82 -2.50 19.74
C ALA A 153 -9.16 -3.88 20.32
N VAL A 154 -8.17 -4.77 20.49
CA VAL A 154 -8.39 -6.13 21.03
C VAL A 154 -8.84 -6.10 22.49
N SER A 155 -8.21 -5.26 23.31
CA SER A 155 -8.61 -5.10 24.72
C SER A 155 -10.01 -4.47 24.84
N GLY A 156 -10.35 -3.53 23.97
CA GLY A 156 -11.68 -2.91 23.91
C GLY A 156 -12.82 -3.88 23.57
N VAL A 157 -12.56 -4.94 22.78
CA VAL A 157 -13.56 -5.98 22.47
C VAL A 157 -13.57 -7.12 23.50
N GLY A 158 -12.78 -7.04 24.59
CA GLY A 158 -12.75 -8.09 25.61
C GLY A 158 -11.88 -9.30 25.26
N GLY A 159 -10.87 -9.10 24.39
CA GLY A 159 -9.83 -10.08 24.10
C GLY A 159 -9.97 -10.79 22.75
N LEU A 160 -8.94 -11.58 22.43
CA LEU A 160 -8.80 -12.24 21.12
C LEU A 160 -9.92 -13.27 20.85
N GLU A 161 -10.45 -13.89 21.90
CA GLU A 161 -11.53 -14.87 21.81
C GLU A 161 -12.86 -14.22 21.38
N HIS A 162 -13.15 -13.02 21.88
CA HIS A 162 -14.33 -12.25 21.45
C HIS A 162 -14.15 -11.71 20.02
N LEU A 163 -12.93 -11.36 19.62
CA LEU A 163 -12.67 -10.89 18.26
C LEU A 163 -12.97 -11.97 17.20
N LYS A 164 -12.72 -13.24 17.52
CA LYS A 164 -13.03 -14.38 16.62
C LYS A 164 -14.53 -14.60 16.42
N THR A 165 -15.36 -14.19 17.38
CA THR A 165 -16.81 -14.40 17.33
C THR A 165 -17.57 -13.22 16.73
N ILE A 166 -16.88 -12.12 16.39
CA ILE A 166 -17.48 -10.98 15.70
C ILE A 166 -17.92 -11.42 14.29
N VAL A 167 -19.22 -11.31 14.04
CA VAL A 167 -19.78 -11.49 12.70
C VAL A 167 -19.79 -10.14 11.98
N PRO A 168 -19.23 -10.06 10.75
CA PRO A 168 -19.29 -8.85 9.93
C PRO A 168 -20.73 -8.37 9.73
N GLN A 169 -20.98 -7.08 10.00
CA GLN A 169 -22.30 -6.46 9.78
C GLN A 169 -22.63 -6.37 8.27
N THR A 170 -21.60 -6.22 7.43
CA THR A 170 -21.70 -6.21 5.97
C THR A 170 -20.72 -7.22 5.39
N PRO A 171 -21.11 -8.51 5.31
CA PRO A 171 -20.22 -9.57 4.83
C PRO A 171 -19.76 -9.30 3.40
N LEU A 172 -18.45 -9.39 3.19
CA LEU A 172 -17.83 -9.38 1.88
C LEU A 172 -17.69 -10.81 1.39
N ASP A 173 -17.93 -11.03 0.10
CA ASP A 173 -17.62 -12.30 -0.53
C ASP A 173 -16.09 -12.53 -0.51
N PHE A 174 -15.68 -13.76 -0.16
CA PHE A 174 -14.27 -14.11 0.00
C PHE A 174 -13.44 -13.90 -1.27
N SER A 175 -14.01 -14.19 -2.44
CA SER A 175 -13.31 -13.99 -3.72
C SER A 175 -13.12 -12.49 -4.00
N SER A 176 -14.16 -11.69 -3.79
CA SER A 176 -14.10 -10.24 -3.96
C SER A 176 -13.09 -9.59 -3.00
N ALA A 177 -13.03 -10.05 -1.75
CA ALA A 177 -12.11 -9.53 -0.75
C ALA A 177 -10.65 -9.83 -1.10
N ARG A 178 -10.35 -11.05 -1.57
CA ARG A 178 -9.01 -11.43 -2.03
C ARG A 178 -8.56 -10.58 -3.21
N TRP A 179 -9.44 -10.34 -4.19
CA TRP A 179 -9.13 -9.49 -5.34
C TRP A 179 -8.92 -8.02 -4.93
N ARG A 180 -9.72 -7.50 -4.00
CA ARG A 180 -9.52 -6.15 -3.45
C ARG A 180 -8.19 -6.01 -2.72
N TRP A 181 -7.80 -7.02 -1.93
CA TRP A 181 -6.50 -7.04 -1.28
C TRP A 181 -5.34 -7.10 -2.27
N TRP A 182 -5.46 -7.94 -3.29
CA TRP A 182 -4.44 -8.07 -4.33
C TRP A 182 -4.29 -6.77 -5.14
N TRP A 183 -5.40 -6.13 -5.52
CA TRP A 183 -5.40 -4.84 -6.22
C TRP A 183 -4.70 -3.75 -5.40
N ALA A 184 -5.08 -3.58 -4.13
CA ALA A 184 -4.52 -2.54 -3.25
C ALA A 184 -3.02 -2.69 -2.93
N ARG A 185 -2.39 -3.80 -3.35
CA ARG A 185 -0.98 -4.09 -3.15
C ARG A 185 -0.14 -4.08 -4.43
N LEU A 186 -0.79 -4.16 -5.60
CA LEU A 186 -0.11 -4.25 -6.89
C LEU A 186 0.20 -2.93 -7.55
N SER A 187 -0.61 -1.93 -7.22
CA SER A 187 -0.74 -0.68 -7.94
C SER A 187 -0.06 0.44 -7.18
#